data_AF-A0A8H6KC02-F1
#
_entry.id   AF-A0A8H6KC02-F1
#
_cell.length_a   1.000
_cell.length_b   1.000
_cell.length_c   1.000
_cell.angle_alpha   90.00
_cell.angle_beta   90.00
_cell.angle_gamma   90.00
#
_symmetry.space_group_name_H-M   'P 1'
#
loop_
_entity.id
_entity.type
_entity.pdbx_description
1 polymer ?
#
loop_
_entity_poly.entity_id
_entity_poly.type
_entity_poly.pdbx_seq_one_letter_code
_entity_poly.pdbx_strand_id
1 'polypeptide(L)'
;MSTNPAARYQSFLDALDKSDLAAAGEFLQESIVYNNKTITRDEYLERVAPKPDVRVDGVTANDATQSLLGRRLTRVESVETWSLFLIFFESGKIAKEFEVPSYLSQHLKLPAWPSVIPGTSTKPLTAAELEAAYQTYVYSFNDGTWREQLQLSYDDVVSGNGNASSRDATINLLERLVRPAIRGLEYGVEHLVADVEKQQVGVRISLSGVPENENLSPDGGSVKLYELALYGFKDGRISWFWATPDFDVSPPQQ
;
A
#
# COMPACT_ATOMS: atom_id res chain seq x y z
N MET A 1 -14.91 15.12 17.33
CA MET A 1 -13.89 14.70 16.33
C MET A 1 -14.57 13.79 15.32
N SER A 2 -14.23 13.87 14.03
CA SER A 2 -14.78 12.98 13.00
C SER A 2 -14.55 11.50 13.33
N THR A 3 -15.54 10.64 13.09
CA THR A 3 -15.42 9.17 13.24
C THR A 3 -14.71 8.53 12.05
N ASN A 4 -14.64 9.22 10.91
CA ASN A 4 -14.02 8.75 9.68
C ASN A 4 -12.49 8.90 9.74
N PRO A 5 -11.71 7.81 9.58
CA PRO A 5 -10.25 7.83 9.61
C PRO A 5 -9.61 8.76 8.57
N ALA A 6 -10.15 8.80 7.34
CA ALA A 6 -9.61 9.64 6.25
C ALA A 6 -9.77 11.14 6.55
N ALA A 7 -10.95 11.56 7.00
CA ALA A 7 -11.18 12.95 7.39
C ALA A 7 -10.29 13.38 8.57
N ARG A 8 -10.07 12.47 9.52
CA ARG A 8 -9.19 12.71 10.66
C ARG A 8 -7.74 12.87 10.24
N TYR A 9 -7.27 12.00 9.36
CA TYR A 9 -5.92 12.09 8.82
C TYR A 9 -5.72 13.38 8.00
N GLN A 10 -6.73 13.79 7.23
CA GLN A 10 -6.69 15.07 6.53
C GLN A 10 -6.55 16.24 7.51
N SER A 11 -7.30 16.26 8.61
CA SER A 11 -7.15 17.32 9.63
C SER A 11 -5.77 17.35 10.27
N PHE A 12 -5.11 16.19 10.44
CA PHE A 12 -3.73 16.11 10.88
C PHE A 12 -2.77 16.74 9.85
N LEU A 13 -2.93 16.41 8.56
CA LEU A 13 -2.16 17.03 7.49
C LEU A 13 -2.38 18.54 7.41
N ASP A 14 -3.63 19.00 7.53
CA ASP A 14 -3.96 20.43 7.52
C ASP A 14 -3.28 21.20 8.68
N ALA A 15 -3.05 20.54 9.82
CA ALA A 15 -2.31 21.12 10.95
C ALA A 15 -0.81 21.20 10.65
N LEU A 16 -0.22 20.16 10.03
CA LEU A 16 1.17 20.16 9.57
C LEU A 16 1.41 21.25 8.52
N ASP A 17 0.50 21.41 7.54
CA ASP A 17 0.59 22.42 6.49
C ASP A 17 0.58 23.86 7.06
N LYS A 18 -0.15 24.06 8.16
CA LYS A 18 -0.15 25.34 8.91
C LYS A 18 1.04 25.49 9.84
N SER A 19 1.94 24.50 9.88
CA SER A 19 3.07 24.42 10.81
C SER A 19 2.63 24.50 12.29
N ASP A 20 1.41 24.09 12.59
CA ASP A 20 0.85 24.05 13.94
C ASP A 20 1.11 22.67 14.57
N LEU A 21 2.34 22.49 15.07
CA LEU A 21 2.79 21.22 15.65
C LEU A 21 2.01 20.85 16.92
N ALA A 22 1.53 21.85 17.67
CA ALA A 22 0.70 21.61 18.84
C ALA A 22 -0.66 21.01 18.43
N ALA A 23 -1.33 21.61 17.43
CA ALA A 23 -2.57 21.05 16.90
C ALA A 23 -2.35 19.69 16.22
N ALA A 24 -1.24 19.50 15.49
CA ALA A 24 -0.90 18.21 14.89
C ALA A 24 -0.71 17.12 15.95
N GLY A 25 -0.05 17.45 17.07
CA GLY A 25 0.17 16.56 18.20
C GLY A 25 -1.11 16.02 18.86
N GLU A 26 -2.22 16.76 18.79
CA GLU A 26 -3.52 16.31 19.32
C GLU A 26 -4.08 15.08 18.60
N PHE A 27 -3.68 14.87 17.34
CA PHE A 27 -4.07 13.70 16.54
C PHE A 27 -3.19 12.47 16.80
N LEU A 28 -2.18 12.56 17.66
CA LEU A 28 -1.15 11.53 17.84
C LEU A 28 -1.20 10.88 19.22
N GLN A 29 -1.07 9.56 19.26
CA GLN A 29 -0.75 8.86 20.51
C GLN A 29 0.58 9.35 21.08
N GLU A 30 0.80 9.14 22.38
CA GLU A 30 2.10 9.48 23.02
C GLU A 30 3.24 8.63 22.46
N SER A 31 2.91 7.38 22.12
CA SER A 31 3.80 6.40 21.52
C SER A 31 3.19 5.87 20.22
N ILE A 32 3.98 5.86 19.16
CA ILE A 32 3.53 5.52 17.81
C ILE A 32 4.43 4.42 17.27
N VAL A 33 3.83 3.39 16.69
CA VAL A 33 4.58 2.38 15.93
C VAL A 33 4.74 2.87 14.49
N TYR A 34 5.93 3.34 14.13
CA TYR A 34 6.27 3.74 12.76
C TYR A 34 7.22 2.72 12.12
N ASN A 35 6.79 2.06 11.03
CA ASN A 35 7.58 1.03 10.32
C ASN A 35 8.24 0.01 11.29
N ASN A 36 7.41 -0.60 12.14
CA ASN A 36 7.82 -1.58 13.17
C ASN A 36 8.71 -1.04 14.31
N LYS A 37 8.94 0.27 14.39
CA LYS A 37 9.67 0.91 15.48
C LYS A 37 8.74 1.77 16.32
N THR A 38 8.77 1.58 17.62
CA THR A 38 8.07 2.45 18.56
C THR A 38 8.87 3.74 18.73
N ILE A 39 8.26 4.88 18.45
CA ILE A 39 8.82 6.22 18.62
C ILE A 39 7.85 7.09 19.43
N THR A 40 8.36 8.17 19.98
CA THR A 40 7.56 9.18 20.69
C THR A 40 6.78 10.06 19.71
N ARG A 41 5.76 10.75 20.23
CA ARG A 41 5.03 11.77 19.49
C ARG A 41 5.95 12.82 18.87
N ASP A 42 6.93 13.31 19.63
CA ASP A 42 7.82 14.38 19.20
C ASP A 42 8.76 13.89 18.09
N GLU A 43 9.36 12.71 18.23
CA GLU A 43 10.17 12.08 17.17
C GLU A 43 9.35 11.85 15.88
N TYR A 44 8.07 11.48 16.02
CA TYR A 44 7.19 11.32 14.88
C TYR A 44 6.91 12.67 14.20
N LEU A 45 6.60 13.72 14.97
CA LEU A 45 6.39 15.07 14.45
C LEU A 45 7.63 15.62 13.72
N GLU A 46 8.82 15.45 14.30
CA GLU A 46 10.10 15.82 13.64
C GLU A 46 10.30 15.11 12.30
N ARG A 47 9.79 13.88 12.16
CA ARG A 47 9.92 13.09 10.93
C ARG A 47 8.98 13.55 9.81
N VAL A 48 7.81 14.07 10.16
CA VAL A 48 6.76 14.46 9.21
C VAL A 48 6.70 15.97 8.97
N ALA A 49 7.30 16.78 9.86
CA ALA A 49 7.25 18.24 9.81
C ALA A 49 8.63 18.89 9.55
N PRO A 50 8.66 20.05 8.86
CA PRO A 50 7.78 20.44 7.75
C PRO A 50 8.26 19.77 6.45
N LYS A 51 7.35 19.09 5.75
CA LYS A 51 7.54 18.74 4.33
C LYS A 51 6.65 19.66 3.50
N PRO A 52 7.21 20.58 2.68
CA PRO A 52 6.37 21.41 1.82
C PRO A 52 5.61 20.52 0.82
N ASP A 53 4.35 20.89 0.53
CA ASP A 53 3.50 20.32 -0.53
C ASP A 53 3.30 18.78 -0.41
N VAL A 54 2.64 18.36 0.67
CA VAL A 54 2.16 16.99 0.88
C VAL A 54 0.66 16.92 0.58
N ARG A 55 0.24 15.95 -0.24
CA ARG A 55 -1.18 15.69 -0.49
C ARG A 55 -1.48 14.20 -0.50
N VAL A 56 -2.72 13.84 -0.19
CA VAL A 56 -3.24 12.47 -0.34
C VAL A 56 -4.26 12.48 -1.47
N ASP A 57 -4.02 11.67 -2.49
CA ASP A 57 -4.86 11.64 -3.69
C ASP A 57 -5.65 10.34 -3.88
N GLY A 58 -5.47 9.37 -2.99
CA GLY A 58 -6.20 8.11 -2.95
C GLY A 58 -6.20 7.48 -1.56
N VAL A 59 -7.35 6.99 -1.11
CA VAL A 59 -7.52 6.34 0.21
C VAL A 59 -8.55 5.22 0.16
N THR A 60 -8.18 4.07 0.73
CA THR A 60 -9.05 2.99 1.20
C THR A 60 -9.21 3.14 2.71
N ALA A 61 -10.43 3.33 3.21
CA ALA A 61 -10.67 3.51 4.65
C ALA A 61 -11.69 2.50 5.20
N ASN A 62 -11.53 2.13 6.45
CA ASN A 62 -12.49 1.30 7.17
C ASN A 62 -12.79 1.91 8.54
N ASP A 63 -14.03 2.36 8.71
CA ASP A 63 -14.50 2.99 9.94
C ASP A 63 -14.59 2.00 11.11
N ALA A 64 -14.89 0.72 10.85
CA ALA A 64 -15.02 -0.29 11.90
C ALA A 64 -13.67 -0.65 12.52
N THR A 65 -12.63 -0.79 11.70
CA THR A 65 -11.27 -1.08 12.16
C THR A 65 -10.46 0.17 12.48
N GLN A 66 -11.03 1.36 12.27
CA GLN A 66 -10.37 2.66 12.45
C GLN A 66 -8.99 2.68 11.78
N SER A 67 -8.96 2.31 10.50
CA SER A 67 -7.72 2.21 9.73
C SER A 67 -7.90 2.75 8.32
N LEU A 68 -6.81 3.19 7.71
CA LEU A 68 -6.82 3.60 6.31
C LEU A 68 -5.48 3.31 5.66
N LEU A 69 -5.51 3.03 4.36
CA LEU A 69 -4.33 2.96 3.53
C LEU A 69 -4.52 3.95 2.38
N GLY A 70 -3.49 4.72 2.05
CA GLY A 70 -3.57 5.68 0.97
C GLY A 70 -2.25 5.90 0.24
N ARG A 71 -2.31 6.74 -0.78
CA ARG A 71 -1.14 7.25 -1.49
C ARG A 71 -0.88 8.70 -1.08
N ARG A 72 0.34 8.96 -0.63
CA ARG A 72 0.83 10.28 -0.30
C ARG A 72 1.74 10.75 -1.44
N LEU A 73 1.48 11.95 -1.94
CA LEU A 73 2.34 12.64 -2.87
C LEU A 73 3.12 13.71 -2.10
N THR A 74 4.42 13.79 -2.33
CA THR A 74 5.29 14.79 -1.71
C THR A 74 6.01 15.52 -2.82
N ARG A 75 5.94 16.85 -2.84
CA ARG A 75 6.74 17.65 -3.77
C ARG A 75 7.86 18.38 -3.03
N VAL A 76 9.09 18.08 -3.42
CA VAL A 76 10.28 18.82 -2.99
C VAL A 76 10.82 19.54 -4.21
N GLU A 77 10.81 20.87 -4.16
CA GLU A 77 11.15 21.73 -5.30
C GLU A 77 10.29 21.42 -6.54
N SER A 78 10.91 20.92 -7.63
CA SER A 78 10.24 20.53 -8.88
C SER A 78 10.01 19.03 -9.02
N VAL A 79 10.39 18.23 -8.01
CA VAL A 79 10.29 16.77 -8.04
C VAL A 79 9.11 16.34 -7.18
N GLU A 80 8.16 15.64 -7.80
CA GLU A 80 7.04 15.00 -7.09
C GLU A 80 7.32 13.51 -6.94
N THR A 81 7.27 13.01 -5.71
CA THR A 81 7.41 11.60 -5.36
C THR A 81 6.13 11.07 -4.72
N TRP A 82 6.02 9.75 -4.61
CA TRP A 82 4.88 9.12 -3.93
C TRP A 82 5.30 7.99 -3.01
N SER A 83 4.54 7.82 -1.93
CA SER A 83 4.62 6.69 -1.01
C SER A 83 3.22 6.08 -0.83
N LEU A 84 3.17 4.80 -0.49
CA LEU A 84 1.98 4.23 0.13
C LEU A 84 2.14 4.26 1.64
N PHE A 85 1.04 4.49 2.34
CA PHE A 85 1.02 4.52 3.79
C PHE A 85 -0.22 3.80 4.33
N LEU A 86 -0.08 3.16 5.48
CA LEU A 86 -1.14 2.46 6.21
C LEU A 86 -1.16 2.96 7.64
N ILE A 87 -2.29 3.49 8.10
CA ILE A 87 -2.46 4.07 9.44
C ILE A 87 -3.55 3.34 10.21
N PHE A 88 -3.29 3.14 11.50
CA PHE A 88 -4.28 2.69 12.49
C PHE A 88 -4.47 3.76 13.56
N PHE A 89 -5.73 3.92 13.96
CA PHE A 89 -6.11 4.84 15.02
C PHE A 89 -6.56 4.08 16.26
N GLU A 90 -6.10 4.54 17.42
CA GLU A 90 -6.58 4.09 18.73
C GLU A 90 -7.15 5.30 19.46
N SER A 91 -8.35 5.18 20.02
CA SER A 91 -9.04 6.30 20.69
C SER A 91 -9.09 7.58 19.84
N GLY A 92 -9.19 7.42 18.51
CA GLY A 92 -9.21 8.53 17.57
C GLY A 92 -7.86 9.23 17.37
N LYS A 93 -6.73 8.63 17.74
CA LYS A 93 -5.39 9.17 17.51
C LYS A 93 -4.53 8.17 16.73
N ILE A 94 -3.63 8.67 15.88
CA ILE A 94 -2.67 7.85 15.13
C ILE A 94 -1.82 7.09 16.14
N ALA A 95 -1.90 5.76 16.08
CA ALA A 95 -1.18 4.85 16.97
C ALA A 95 -0.10 4.06 16.21
N LYS A 96 -0.32 3.86 14.92
CA LYS A 96 0.59 3.10 14.07
C LYS A 96 0.55 3.64 12.64
N GLU A 97 1.72 3.72 12.03
CA GLU A 97 1.89 4.02 10.62
C GLU A 97 2.93 3.10 10.00
N PHE A 98 2.62 2.61 8.81
CA PHE A 98 3.60 2.09 7.88
C PHE A 98 3.67 3.02 6.68
N GLU A 99 4.86 3.29 6.19
CA GLU A 99 5.06 4.08 4.98
C GLU A 99 6.19 3.47 4.16
N VAL A 100 5.95 3.29 2.87
CA VAL A 100 6.93 2.76 1.93
C VAL A 100 6.99 3.71 0.72
N PRO A 101 8.10 4.41 0.49
CA PRO A 101 8.29 5.26 -0.67
C PRO A 101 8.43 4.43 -1.93
N SER A 102 7.92 4.94 -3.06
CA SER A 102 8.05 4.24 -4.33
C SER A 102 9.37 4.57 -5.01
N TYR A 103 10.19 3.54 -5.27
CA TYR A 103 11.37 3.67 -6.13
C TYR A 103 11.00 4.08 -7.57
N LEU A 104 9.78 3.75 -8.02
CA LEU A 104 9.29 4.12 -9.35
C LEU A 104 9.02 5.63 -9.48
N SER A 105 8.89 6.36 -8.37
CA SER A 105 8.60 7.79 -8.39
C SER A 105 9.74 8.64 -8.95
N GLN A 106 10.97 8.13 -8.96
CA GLN A 106 12.15 8.88 -9.42
C GLN A 106 12.36 8.81 -10.94
N HIS A 107 11.69 7.88 -11.62
CA HIS A 107 12.01 7.53 -13.01
C HIS A 107 10.85 7.67 -13.99
N LEU A 108 9.64 7.98 -13.53
CA LEU A 108 8.44 8.07 -14.36
C LEU A 108 7.66 9.36 -14.09
N LYS A 109 7.02 9.92 -15.12
CA LYS A 109 5.92 10.88 -14.90
C LYS A 109 4.85 10.16 -14.09
N LEU A 110 4.51 10.71 -12.94
CA LEU A 110 3.47 10.18 -12.07
C LEU A 110 2.16 10.00 -12.84
N PRO A 111 1.67 8.76 -13.02
CA PRO A 111 0.33 8.57 -13.51
C PRO A 111 -0.64 9.12 -12.47
N ALA A 112 -1.66 9.84 -12.93
CA ALA A 112 -2.76 10.26 -12.07
C ALA A 112 -3.31 9.06 -11.30
N TRP A 113 -3.75 9.28 -10.07
CA TRP A 113 -4.53 8.26 -9.36
C TRP A 113 -5.66 7.84 -10.30
N PRO A 114 -5.90 6.54 -10.54
CA PRO A 114 -7.04 6.15 -11.33
C PRO A 114 -8.26 6.79 -10.65
N SER A 115 -8.99 7.63 -11.38
CA SER A 115 -10.34 8.01 -10.98
C SER A 115 -11.17 6.75 -11.06
N VAL A 116 -11.04 5.90 -10.05
CA VAL A 116 -11.94 4.77 -9.84
C VAL A 116 -13.24 5.46 -9.49
N ILE A 117 -14.13 5.60 -10.47
CA ILE A 117 -15.49 6.03 -10.22
C ILE A 117 -16.07 4.95 -9.31
N PRO A 118 -16.31 5.24 -8.01
CA PRO A 118 -16.98 4.29 -7.14
C PRO A 118 -18.38 4.05 -7.73
N GLY A 119 -18.79 2.78 -7.83
CA GLY A 119 -20.18 2.45 -8.16
C GLY A 119 -20.46 1.80 -9.52
N THR A 120 -19.51 1.10 -10.16
CA THR A 120 -19.80 0.28 -11.36
C THR A 120 -19.86 -1.23 -11.11
N SER A 121 -19.67 -1.70 -9.87
CA SER A 121 -19.87 -3.12 -9.56
C SER A 121 -21.37 -3.43 -9.54
N THR A 122 -21.80 -4.32 -10.43
CA THR A 122 -23.18 -4.82 -10.49
C THR A 122 -23.51 -5.73 -9.31
N LYS A 123 -22.47 -6.26 -8.64
CA LYS A 123 -22.57 -7.08 -7.45
C LYS A 123 -21.45 -6.71 -6.47
N PRO A 124 -21.66 -5.71 -5.59
CA PRO A 124 -20.64 -5.32 -4.62
C PRO A 124 -20.37 -6.45 -3.63
N LEU A 125 -19.09 -6.67 -3.32
CA LEU A 125 -18.61 -7.59 -2.31
C LEU A 125 -18.73 -6.95 -0.92
N THR A 126 -19.05 -7.76 0.08
CA THR A 126 -18.91 -7.42 1.50
C THR A 126 -17.44 -7.33 1.91
N ALA A 127 -17.16 -6.79 3.10
CA ALA A 127 -15.79 -6.73 3.63
C ALA A 127 -15.14 -8.13 3.71
N ALA A 128 -15.86 -9.12 4.22
CA ALA A 128 -15.38 -10.49 4.31
C ALA A 128 -15.13 -11.13 2.93
N GLU A 129 -15.96 -10.81 1.93
CA GLU A 129 -15.74 -11.28 0.56
C GLU A 129 -14.55 -10.60 -0.12
N LEU A 130 -14.32 -9.29 0.11
CA LEU A 130 -13.12 -8.57 -0.35
C LEU A 130 -11.86 -9.16 0.27
N GLU A 131 -11.89 -9.40 1.58
CA GLU A 131 -10.81 -10.05 2.33
C GLU A 131 -10.50 -11.43 1.78
N ALA A 132 -11.52 -12.28 1.64
CA ALA A 132 -11.36 -13.64 1.13
C ALA A 132 -10.87 -13.66 -0.32
N ALA A 133 -11.39 -12.79 -1.18
CA ALA A 133 -10.96 -12.67 -2.57
C ALA A 133 -9.47 -12.27 -2.65
N TYR A 134 -9.05 -11.28 -1.86
CA TYR A 134 -7.65 -10.88 -1.80
C TYR A 134 -6.74 -11.98 -1.24
N GLN A 135 -7.14 -12.62 -0.14
CA GLN A 135 -6.37 -13.71 0.47
C GLN A 135 -6.21 -14.89 -0.48
N THR A 136 -7.27 -15.26 -1.20
CA THR A 136 -7.22 -16.32 -2.22
C THR A 136 -6.22 -15.96 -3.32
N TYR A 137 -6.26 -14.71 -3.80
CA TYR A 137 -5.29 -14.18 -4.76
C TYR A 137 -3.85 -14.29 -4.23
N VAL A 138 -3.54 -13.74 -3.06
CA VAL A 138 -2.15 -13.64 -2.61
C VAL A 138 -1.58 -14.98 -2.15
N TYR A 139 -2.39 -15.86 -1.57
CA TYR A 139 -1.93 -17.17 -1.11
C TYR A 139 -1.78 -18.20 -2.23
N SER A 140 -2.38 -17.98 -3.40
CA SER A 140 -2.11 -18.81 -4.59
C SER A 140 -0.64 -18.76 -5.04
N PHE A 141 0.11 -17.72 -4.64
CA PHE A 141 1.55 -17.67 -4.87
C PHE A 141 2.29 -18.72 -4.02
N ASN A 142 1.79 -19.06 -2.85
CA ASN A 142 2.44 -20.00 -1.92
C ASN A 142 2.25 -21.45 -2.35
N ASP A 143 1.08 -21.80 -2.87
CA ASP A 143 0.77 -23.17 -3.30
C ASP A 143 1.11 -23.44 -4.79
N GLY A 144 1.56 -22.40 -5.51
CA GLY A 144 1.98 -22.50 -6.91
C GLY A 144 0.84 -22.45 -7.92
N THR A 145 -0.41 -22.20 -7.50
CA THR A 145 -1.61 -22.12 -8.37
C THR A 145 -1.91 -20.70 -8.86
N TRP A 146 -1.01 -19.75 -8.60
CA TRP A 146 -1.22 -18.33 -8.88
C TRP A 146 -1.56 -18.03 -10.33
N ARG A 147 -1.03 -18.74 -11.32
CA ARG A 147 -1.31 -18.41 -12.73
C ARG A 147 -2.79 -18.60 -13.04
N GLU A 148 -3.37 -19.73 -12.64
CA GLU A 148 -4.79 -20.04 -12.77
C GLU A 148 -5.61 -19.06 -11.93
N GLN A 149 -5.17 -18.77 -10.71
CA GLN A 149 -5.88 -17.85 -9.83
C GLN A 149 -5.88 -16.40 -10.36
N LEU A 150 -4.81 -15.93 -11.00
CA LEU A 150 -4.78 -14.59 -11.61
C LEU A 150 -5.76 -14.47 -12.77
N GLN A 151 -5.94 -15.53 -13.57
CA GLN A 151 -6.96 -15.56 -14.63
C GLN A 151 -8.39 -15.38 -14.07
N LEU A 152 -8.63 -15.88 -12.86
CA LEU A 152 -9.90 -15.73 -12.14
C LEU A 152 -10.02 -14.39 -11.43
N SER A 153 -8.91 -13.88 -10.88
CA SER A 153 -8.90 -12.72 -9.99
C SER A 153 -8.83 -11.40 -10.73
N TYR A 154 -8.27 -11.35 -11.94
CA TYR A 154 -8.08 -10.11 -12.69
C TYR A 154 -9.22 -9.85 -13.68
N ASP A 155 -9.56 -8.56 -13.85
CA ASP A 155 -10.37 -8.08 -14.97
C ASP A 155 -9.58 -8.24 -16.29
N ASP A 156 -10.23 -8.14 -17.44
CA ASP A 156 -9.61 -8.34 -18.76
C ASP A 156 -8.51 -7.30 -19.05
N VAL A 157 -8.65 -6.10 -18.48
CA VAL A 157 -7.66 -5.03 -18.47
C VAL A 157 -7.37 -4.65 -17.02
N VAL A 158 -6.10 -4.67 -16.64
CA VAL A 158 -5.63 -4.33 -15.29
C VAL A 158 -4.70 -3.14 -15.36
N SER A 159 -4.92 -2.14 -14.50
CA SER A 159 -4.01 -1.00 -14.34
C SER A 159 -3.09 -1.21 -13.13
N GLY A 160 -1.81 -1.51 -13.38
CA GLY A 160 -0.79 -1.67 -12.35
C GLY A 160 0.08 -0.42 -12.24
N ASN A 161 0.11 0.23 -11.08
CA ASN A 161 0.84 1.48 -10.84
C ASN A 161 0.59 2.52 -11.94
N GLY A 162 -0.67 2.64 -12.39
CA GLY A 162 -1.12 3.56 -13.43
C GLY A 162 -0.89 3.12 -14.88
N ASN A 163 -0.31 1.93 -15.11
CA ASN A 163 -0.11 1.39 -16.45
C ASN A 163 -1.15 0.29 -16.74
N ALA A 164 -2.04 0.55 -17.69
CA ALA A 164 -3.03 -0.42 -18.13
C ALA A 164 -2.41 -1.46 -19.08
N SER A 165 -2.75 -2.72 -18.89
CA SER A 165 -2.34 -3.84 -19.74
C SER A 165 -3.41 -4.92 -19.76
N SER A 166 -3.41 -5.78 -20.77
CA SER A 166 -4.29 -6.95 -20.76
C SER A 166 -3.93 -7.87 -19.60
N ARG A 167 -4.91 -8.63 -19.10
CA ARG A 167 -4.72 -9.64 -18.06
C ARG A 167 -3.49 -10.53 -18.34
N ASP A 168 -3.38 -11.06 -19.55
CA ASP A 168 -2.27 -11.94 -19.94
C ASP A 168 -0.93 -11.23 -19.93
N ALA A 169 -0.85 -9.97 -20.38
CA ALA A 169 0.38 -9.19 -20.34
C ALA A 169 0.82 -8.92 -18.89
N THR A 170 -0.12 -8.60 -18.00
CA THR A 170 0.15 -8.40 -16.58
C THR A 170 0.62 -9.69 -15.90
N ILE A 171 -0.02 -10.83 -16.18
CA ILE A 171 0.38 -12.15 -15.65
C ILE A 171 1.81 -12.51 -16.10
N ASN A 172 2.12 -12.33 -17.38
CA ASN A 172 3.45 -12.61 -17.93
C ASN A 172 4.53 -11.67 -17.36
N LEU A 173 4.17 -10.43 -17.02
CA LEU A 173 5.09 -9.50 -16.33
C LEU A 173 5.40 -9.98 -14.91
N LEU A 174 4.38 -10.34 -14.13
CA LEU A 174 4.56 -10.87 -12.77
C LEU A 174 5.41 -12.14 -12.76
N GLU A 175 5.19 -13.03 -13.73
CA GLU A 175 5.99 -14.26 -13.92
C GLU A 175 7.49 -13.97 -14.02
N ARG A 176 7.84 -12.93 -14.80
CA ARG A 176 9.23 -12.54 -15.05
C ARG A 176 9.90 -11.86 -13.87
N LEU A 177 9.14 -11.12 -13.06
CA LEU A 177 9.69 -10.29 -11.99
C LEU A 177 9.73 -11.01 -10.64
N VAL A 178 8.68 -11.73 -10.27
CA VAL A 178 8.48 -12.21 -8.90
C VAL A 178 9.20 -13.52 -8.63
N ARG A 179 9.12 -14.48 -9.57
CA ARG A 179 9.60 -15.85 -9.34
C ARG A 179 11.13 -16.00 -9.26
N PRO A 180 11.95 -15.30 -10.06
CA PRO A 180 13.40 -15.49 -10.03
C PRO A 180 14.09 -14.86 -8.81
N ALA A 181 13.40 -14.06 -8.01
CA ALA A 181 14.06 -13.21 -7.01
C ALA A 181 14.25 -13.90 -5.63
N ILE A 182 13.33 -14.79 -5.24
CA ILE A 182 13.29 -15.38 -3.90
C ILE A 182 12.93 -16.87 -3.99
N ARG A 183 13.86 -17.74 -3.59
CA ARG A 183 13.65 -19.18 -3.49
C ARG A 183 12.84 -19.52 -2.24
N GLY A 184 11.80 -20.33 -2.42
CA GLY A 184 10.87 -20.65 -1.32
C GLY A 184 10.06 -19.43 -0.87
N LEU A 185 9.72 -18.56 -1.82
CA LEU A 185 8.93 -17.35 -1.55
C LEU A 185 7.57 -17.70 -0.93
N GLU A 186 7.32 -17.13 0.26
CA GLU A 186 6.07 -17.21 0.98
C GLU A 186 5.49 -15.80 1.21
N TYR A 187 4.25 -15.63 0.81
CA TYR A 187 3.44 -14.45 1.07
C TYR A 187 2.62 -14.60 2.36
N GLY A 188 2.62 -13.54 3.17
CA GLY A 188 1.79 -13.38 4.35
C GLY A 188 1.03 -12.06 4.33
N VAL A 189 -0.24 -12.06 4.74
CA VAL A 189 -1.01 -10.82 4.96
C VAL A 189 -0.83 -10.40 6.41
N GLU A 190 -0.13 -9.29 6.66
CA GLU A 190 0.03 -8.77 8.03
C GLU A 190 -1.15 -7.88 8.42
N HIS A 191 -1.58 -7.04 7.48
CA HIS A 191 -2.66 -6.10 7.69
C HIS A 191 -3.50 -5.95 6.41
N LEU A 192 -4.81 -5.79 6.59
CA LEU A 192 -5.78 -5.58 5.52
C LEU A 192 -6.84 -4.56 5.97
N VAL A 193 -7.15 -3.62 5.10
CA VAL A 193 -8.21 -2.62 5.23
C VAL A 193 -9.18 -2.80 4.07
N ALA A 194 -10.43 -3.18 4.35
CA ALA A 194 -11.47 -3.32 3.34
C ALA A 194 -12.39 -2.09 3.32
N ASP A 195 -12.49 -1.41 2.19
CA ASP A 195 -13.42 -0.30 1.93
C ASP A 195 -14.54 -0.83 1.03
N VAL A 196 -15.68 -1.17 1.64
CA VAL A 196 -16.84 -1.75 0.96
C VAL A 196 -17.49 -0.76 0.01
N GLU A 197 -17.52 0.52 0.36
CA GLU A 197 -18.13 1.56 -0.46
C GLU A 197 -17.38 1.73 -1.78
N LYS A 198 -16.05 1.75 -1.71
CA LYS A 198 -15.19 1.91 -2.88
C LYS A 198 -14.83 0.59 -3.57
N GLN A 199 -15.17 -0.54 -2.97
CA GLN A 199 -14.75 -1.88 -3.41
C GLN A 199 -13.22 -1.97 -3.52
N GLN A 200 -12.54 -1.60 -2.44
CA GLN A 200 -11.08 -1.55 -2.37
C GLN A 200 -10.54 -2.34 -1.20
N VAL A 201 -9.31 -2.85 -1.36
CA VAL A 201 -8.52 -3.34 -0.23
C VAL A 201 -7.17 -2.64 -0.20
N GLY A 202 -6.73 -2.26 0.99
CA GLY A 202 -5.38 -1.81 1.27
C GLY A 202 -4.69 -2.85 2.13
N VAL A 203 -3.47 -3.21 1.81
CA VAL A 203 -2.77 -4.32 2.45
C VAL A 203 -1.32 -3.99 2.76
N ARG A 204 -0.84 -4.57 3.86
CA ARG A 204 0.57 -4.79 4.11
C ARG A 204 0.82 -6.29 4.03
N ILE A 205 1.67 -6.68 3.10
CA ILE A 205 2.08 -8.07 2.95
C ILE A 205 3.54 -8.24 3.36
N SER A 206 3.86 -9.41 3.89
CA SER A 206 5.22 -9.87 4.12
C SER A 206 5.62 -10.90 3.06
N LEU A 207 6.84 -10.80 2.56
CA LEU A 207 7.45 -11.77 1.67
C LEU A 207 8.62 -12.41 2.42
N SER A 208 8.65 -13.73 2.52
CA SER A 208 9.73 -14.45 3.19
C SER A 208 10.33 -15.53 2.29
N GLY A 209 11.60 -15.84 2.49
CA GLY A 209 12.30 -16.87 1.71
C GLY A 209 13.79 -16.57 1.62
N VAL A 210 14.50 -17.30 0.75
CA VAL A 210 15.94 -17.11 0.52
C VAL A 210 16.14 -16.33 -0.77
N PRO A 211 16.62 -15.08 -0.73
CA PRO A 211 16.83 -14.32 -1.95
C PRO A 211 17.90 -14.93 -2.84
N GLU A 212 17.69 -14.85 -4.14
CA GLU A 212 18.72 -15.13 -5.15
C GLU A 212 19.38 -13.83 -5.65
N ASN A 213 18.87 -12.68 -5.20
CA ASN A 213 19.39 -11.35 -5.48
C ASN A 213 20.19 -10.82 -4.28
N GLU A 214 21.47 -10.50 -4.50
CA GLU A 214 22.38 -9.95 -3.48
C GLU A 214 21.88 -8.61 -2.88
N ASN A 215 21.10 -7.83 -3.64
CA ASN A 215 20.49 -6.59 -3.15
C ASN A 215 19.47 -6.84 -2.03
N LEU A 216 18.89 -8.04 -1.97
CA LEU A 216 17.92 -8.44 -0.95
C LEU A 216 18.57 -9.13 0.25
N SER A 217 19.69 -9.82 0.04
CA SER A 217 20.49 -10.43 1.11
C SER A 217 21.94 -10.59 0.67
N PRO A 218 22.86 -9.70 1.11
CA PRO A 218 24.29 -9.83 0.80
C PRO A 218 24.91 -11.14 1.30
N ASP A 219 24.37 -11.68 2.39
CA ASP A 219 24.88 -12.88 3.05
C ASP A 219 24.14 -14.17 2.60
N GLY A 220 23.16 -14.06 1.70
CA GLY A 220 22.36 -15.19 1.18
C GLY A 220 21.44 -15.86 2.22
N GLY A 221 21.16 -15.18 3.33
CA GLY A 221 20.29 -15.66 4.39
C GLY A 221 18.80 -15.52 4.06
N SER A 222 17.94 -16.19 4.83
CA SER A 222 16.49 -15.97 4.72
C SER A 222 16.14 -14.54 5.12
N VAL A 223 15.21 -13.93 4.39
CA VAL A 223 14.72 -12.57 4.64
C VAL A 223 13.23 -12.58 4.97
N LYS A 224 12.78 -11.50 5.61
CA LYS A 224 11.37 -11.11 5.69
C LYS A 224 11.27 -9.65 5.25
N LEU A 225 10.67 -9.45 4.08
CA LEU A 225 10.50 -8.16 3.41
C LEU A 225 9.03 -7.74 3.44
N TYR A 226 8.75 -6.49 3.11
CA TYR A 226 7.39 -5.95 3.17
C TYR A 226 7.02 -5.20 1.90
N GLU A 227 5.74 -5.27 1.56
CA GLU A 227 5.14 -4.45 0.50
C GLU A 227 3.84 -3.82 1.04
N LEU A 228 3.60 -2.57 0.66
CA LEU A 228 2.28 -1.95 0.79
C LEU A 228 1.63 -1.95 -0.58
N ALA A 229 0.33 -2.29 -0.62
CA ALA A 229 -0.44 -2.25 -1.85
C ALA A 229 -1.89 -1.83 -1.63
N LEU A 230 -2.49 -1.22 -2.65
CA LEU A 230 -3.94 -0.98 -2.78
C LEU A 230 -4.46 -1.68 -4.02
N TYR A 231 -5.64 -2.26 -3.93
CA TYR A 231 -6.34 -2.87 -5.05
C TYR A 231 -7.77 -2.36 -5.10
N GLY A 232 -8.30 -2.19 -6.30
CA GLY A 232 -9.72 -1.97 -6.50
C GLY A 232 -10.37 -3.03 -7.34
N PHE A 233 -11.59 -3.37 -6.93
CA PHE A 233 -12.37 -4.46 -7.48
C PHE A 233 -13.49 -3.91 -8.36
N LYS A 234 -13.72 -4.60 -9.48
CA LYS A 234 -14.85 -4.41 -10.38
C LYS A 234 -15.48 -5.79 -10.63
N ASP A 235 -16.76 -5.91 -10.29
CA ASP A 235 -17.51 -7.18 -10.37
C ASP A 235 -16.75 -8.36 -9.71
N GLY A 236 -16.14 -8.10 -8.56
CA GLY A 236 -15.37 -9.08 -7.77
C GLY A 236 -13.97 -9.40 -8.30
N ARG A 237 -13.50 -8.71 -9.34
CA ARG A 237 -12.16 -8.89 -9.92
C ARG A 237 -11.28 -7.66 -9.73
N ILE A 238 -9.99 -7.84 -9.51
CA ILE A 238 -8.99 -6.78 -9.45
C ILE A 238 -8.89 -6.11 -10.82
N SER A 239 -9.20 -4.82 -10.87
CA SER A 239 -9.17 -3.99 -12.08
C SER A 239 -7.98 -3.02 -12.09
N TRP A 240 -7.44 -2.71 -10.91
CA TRP A 240 -6.22 -1.93 -10.77
C TRP A 240 -5.55 -2.22 -9.43
N PHE A 241 -4.26 -1.91 -9.36
CA PHE A 241 -3.50 -1.92 -8.13
C PHE A 241 -2.40 -0.85 -8.11
N TRP A 242 -2.06 -0.41 -6.90
CA TRP A 242 -0.82 0.30 -6.60
C TRP A 242 -0.02 -0.56 -5.64
N ALA A 243 1.26 -0.76 -5.90
CA ALA A 243 2.13 -1.57 -5.06
C ALA A 243 3.50 -0.93 -4.96
N THR A 244 4.06 -0.90 -3.75
CA THR A 244 5.41 -0.41 -3.48
C THR A 244 6.13 -1.36 -2.51
N PRO A 245 7.17 -2.07 -2.97
CA PRO A 245 7.99 -2.89 -2.10
C PRO A 245 8.95 -2.02 -1.27
N ASP A 246 9.20 -2.42 -0.03
CA ASP A 246 10.24 -1.84 0.85
C ASP A 246 11.61 -2.52 0.60
N PHE A 247 11.85 -2.94 -0.64
CA PHE A 247 13.02 -3.71 -1.04
C PHE A 247 13.32 -3.52 -2.53
N ASP A 248 14.60 -3.64 -2.89
CA ASP A 248 15.06 -3.49 -4.28
C ASP A 248 15.28 -4.85 -4.94
N VAL A 249 14.41 -5.18 -5.90
CA VAL A 249 14.51 -6.40 -6.71
C VAL A 249 15.31 -6.22 -7.99
N SER A 250 15.87 -5.03 -8.23
CA SER A 250 16.68 -4.76 -9.43
C SER A 250 17.86 -5.74 -9.49
N PRO A 251 18.24 -6.22 -10.68
CA PRO A 251 19.46 -7.01 -10.83
C PRO A 251 20.67 -6.24 -10.27
N PRO A 252 21.68 -6.92 -9.72
CA PRO A 252 22.94 -6.27 -9.34
C PRO A 252 23.49 -5.47 -10.52
N GLN A 253 23.92 -4.23 -10.28
CA GLN A 253 24.62 -3.45 -11.29
C GLN A 253 25.96 -4.15 -11.56
N GLN A 254 26.18 -4.59 -12.80
CA GLN A 254 27.46 -5.14 -13.26
C GLN A 254 28.51 -4.04 -13.40
#